data_AF-A0AAJ6TAE6-F1
#
_entry.id   AF-A0AAJ6TAE6-F1
#
_cell.length_a   1.000
_cell.length_b   1.000
_cell.length_c   1.000
_cell.angle_alpha   90.00
_cell.angle_beta   90.00
_cell.angle_gamma   90.00
#
_symmetry.space_group_name_H-M   'P 1'
#
loop_
_entity.id
_entity.type
_entity.pdbx_description
1 polymer ?
#
loop_
_entity_poly.entity_id
_entity_poly.type
_entity_poly.pdbx_seq_one_letter_code
_entity_poly.pdbx_strand_id
1 'polypeptide(L)'
;MATYNLALILENPSEEAEFLLVKQNPPPKFGIEEYDTFVDFDLWDLPSTKLDLEEGELESSSIVIEGLERTDLGKFDVESAISKVLEQVGFKVNDGGEWRFLKLVEEAEFGPGLPVHRVYIVGKLLPENQNLPELCKWMSIQSCLSLLVDVKKSSDRVGPLVVLGLINDSAQSSEKVNTALHYQEYPPGVIIVPMKSRTAKPFHTTNLVIFAPESVKNESEDYNFVAHGDALIVDPGCRADFHEELLKIVAALSKKLVVFVTHHHGDHVDDHWSLGHISVSGGEDICIGGQRLNIIFAPGHTDGHLALLHVKTHSLIVGDHCVGQGSALLDIDSGGNMADYFRSTYKFIELAPHVLIPMHGRVNLWPKHMLCGYLKNRRTRELSILEAIENGAKTLFDIVADVYSGVDRSLWYHAASNVRLHVDHLNQQNKLPKGFSVDTFNCSLIAFGEKVGKIEPK
;
A
#
# COMPACT_ATOMS: atom_id res chain seq x y z
N MET A 1 -6.63 17.68 -13.20
CA MET A 1 -7.71 16.69 -13.36
C MET A 1 -7.69 15.76 -12.16
N ALA A 2 -8.85 15.33 -11.67
CA ALA A 2 -8.98 14.39 -10.56
C ALA A 2 -9.81 13.18 -11.03
N THR A 3 -9.64 12.03 -10.38
CA THR A 3 -10.44 10.83 -10.64
C THR A 3 -11.60 10.80 -9.65
N TYR A 4 -12.81 10.54 -10.14
CA TYR A 4 -14.00 10.36 -9.31
C TYR A 4 -14.44 8.90 -9.39
N ASN A 5 -14.79 8.32 -8.24
CA ASN A 5 -15.34 6.98 -8.14
C ASN A 5 -16.64 7.02 -7.33
N LEU A 6 -17.57 6.13 -7.66
CA LEU A 6 -18.82 5.95 -6.95
C LEU A 6 -18.80 4.61 -6.22
N ALA A 7 -19.15 4.61 -4.94
CA ALA A 7 -19.36 3.41 -4.13
C ALA A 7 -20.82 3.38 -3.65
N LEU A 8 -21.48 2.23 -3.82
CA LEU A 8 -22.85 2.05 -3.36
C LEU A 8 -22.91 1.30 -2.04
N ILE A 9 -23.72 1.83 -1.13
CA ILE A 9 -24.17 1.14 0.08
C ILE A 9 -25.59 0.70 -0.19
N LEU A 10 -25.75 -0.58 -0.56
CA LEU A 10 -27.06 -1.17 -0.79
C LEU A 10 -27.56 -1.78 0.51
N GLU A 11 -28.62 -1.23 1.10
CA GLU A 11 -29.19 -1.69 2.37
C GLU A 11 -30.06 -2.93 2.18
N ASN A 12 -29.99 -3.87 3.12
CA ASN A 12 -30.82 -5.07 3.11
C ASN A 12 -32.28 -4.69 3.46
N PRO A 13 -33.27 -4.97 2.59
CA PRO A 13 -34.67 -4.64 2.86
C PRO A 13 -35.28 -5.42 4.03
N SER A 14 -34.68 -6.56 4.40
CA SER A 14 -35.19 -7.45 5.46
C SER A 14 -34.49 -7.24 6.81
N GLU A 15 -33.33 -6.59 6.83
CA GLU A 15 -32.52 -6.36 8.03
C GLU A 15 -31.81 -5.01 7.91
N GLU A 16 -32.35 -3.97 8.55
CA GLU A 16 -31.88 -2.58 8.36
C GLU A 16 -30.42 -2.34 8.78
N ALA A 17 -29.82 -3.25 9.55
CA ALA A 17 -28.43 -3.16 9.99
C ALA A 17 -27.41 -3.75 8.99
N GLU A 18 -27.86 -4.35 7.89
CA GLU A 18 -27.00 -5.01 6.90
C GLU A 18 -26.92 -4.25 5.58
N PHE A 19 -25.76 -4.38 4.93
CA PHE A 19 -25.48 -3.83 3.61
C PHE A 19 -24.74 -4.85 2.74
N LEU A 20 -24.87 -4.66 1.43
CA LEU A 20 -24.34 -5.58 0.45
C LEU A 20 -22.84 -5.37 0.25
N LEU A 21 -22.08 -6.46 0.36
CA LEU A 21 -20.69 -6.53 -0.08
C LEU A 21 -20.55 -7.43 -1.29
N VAL A 22 -19.63 -7.06 -2.17
CA VAL A 22 -19.23 -7.87 -3.32
C VAL A 22 -17.79 -8.36 -3.15
N LYS A 23 -17.56 -9.62 -3.52
CA LYS A 23 -16.24 -10.22 -3.57
C LYS A 23 -15.40 -9.53 -4.64
N GLN A 24 -14.27 -8.99 -4.23
CA GLN A 24 -13.35 -8.28 -5.11
C GLN A 24 -12.54 -9.27 -5.94
N ASN A 25 -12.35 -8.95 -7.22
CA ASN A 25 -11.53 -9.76 -8.09
C ASN A 25 -10.05 -9.65 -7.68
N PRO A 26 -9.35 -10.78 -7.46
CA PRO A 26 -7.91 -10.74 -7.26
C PRO A 26 -7.22 -10.25 -8.54
N PRO A 27 -6.01 -9.67 -8.42
CA PRO A 27 -5.23 -9.30 -9.59
C PRO A 27 -4.92 -10.51 -10.49
N PRO A 28 -4.62 -10.29 -11.79
CA PRO A 28 -4.33 -11.37 -12.72
C PRO A 28 -3.15 -12.24 -12.25
N LYS A 29 -3.27 -13.55 -12.48
CA LYS A 29 -2.21 -14.53 -12.24
C LYS A 29 -0.97 -14.21 -13.08
N PHE A 30 0.19 -14.61 -12.58
CA PHE A 30 1.47 -14.38 -13.24
C PHE A 30 1.77 -15.36 -14.38
N GLY A 31 1.09 -16.51 -14.40
CA GLY A 31 1.37 -17.61 -15.31
C GLY A 31 2.60 -18.43 -14.89
N ILE A 32 2.98 -18.37 -13.61
CA ILE A 32 4.15 -19.04 -13.03
C ILE A 32 3.66 -19.83 -11.83
N GLU A 33 3.70 -21.16 -11.92
CA GLU A 33 3.14 -22.08 -10.93
C GLU A 33 3.61 -21.78 -9.51
N GLU A 34 4.92 -21.55 -9.31
CA GLU A 34 5.48 -21.19 -8.00
C GLU A 34 4.75 -20.00 -7.37
N TYR A 35 4.50 -18.94 -8.13
CA TYR A 35 3.91 -17.70 -7.62
C TYR A 35 2.39 -17.76 -7.54
N ASP A 36 1.75 -18.43 -8.48
CA ASP A 36 0.28 -18.54 -8.54
C ASP A 36 -0.30 -19.49 -7.47
N THR A 37 0.55 -20.22 -6.75
CA THR A 37 0.15 -21.00 -5.55
C THR A 37 -0.04 -20.13 -4.31
N PHE A 38 0.56 -18.93 -4.27
CA PHE A 38 0.39 -18.00 -3.15
C PHE A 38 -0.87 -17.16 -3.33
N VAL A 39 -1.97 -17.67 -2.79
CA VAL A 39 -3.30 -17.03 -2.92
C VAL A 39 -3.63 -16.20 -1.68
N ASP A 40 -3.99 -14.94 -1.91
CA ASP A 40 -4.56 -14.04 -0.89
C ASP A 40 -5.99 -14.46 -0.54
N PHE A 41 -6.42 -14.19 0.70
CA PHE A 41 -7.78 -14.48 1.13
C PHE A 41 -8.80 -13.59 0.42
N ASP A 42 -10.04 -14.06 0.36
CA ASP A 42 -11.15 -13.33 -0.24
C ASP A 42 -11.30 -11.95 0.39
N LEU A 43 -11.42 -10.93 -0.46
CA LEU A 43 -11.63 -9.55 -0.08
C LEU A 43 -13.06 -9.17 -0.45
N TRP A 44 -13.78 -8.62 0.51
CA TRP A 44 -15.15 -8.17 0.35
C TRP A 44 -15.21 -6.67 0.58
N ASP A 45 -15.84 -5.93 -0.30
CA ASP A 45 -15.95 -4.47 -0.17
C ASP A 45 -17.25 -3.97 -0.80
N LEU A 46 -17.55 -2.68 -0.61
CA LEU A 46 -18.70 -2.05 -1.26
C LEU A 46 -18.55 -2.15 -2.79
N PRO A 47 -19.63 -2.46 -3.52
CA PRO A 47 -19.59 -2.45 -4.97
C PRO A 47 -19.37 -1.02 -5.46
N SER A 48 -18.48 -0.85 -6.45
CA SER A 48 -18.03 0.47 -6.88
C SER A 48 -17.65 0.53 -8.35
N THR A 49 -17.60 1.74 -8.90
CA THR A 49 -17.21 2.00 -10.28
C THR A 49 -16.60 3.39 -10.43
N LYS A 50 -15.96 3.64 -11.57
CA LYS A 50 -15.50 4.98 -11.93
C LYS A 50 -16.70 5.87 -12.27
N LEU A 51 -16.65 7.11 -11.81
CA LEU A 51 -17.64 8.13 -12.14
C LEU A 51 -17.11 8.98 -13.28
N ASP A 52 -17.70 8.80 -14.47
CA ASP A 52 -17.30 9.49 -15.69
C ASP A 52 -18.03 10.83 -15.84
N LEU A 53 -17.38 11.77 -16.54
CA LEU A 53 -17.99 13.06 -16.87
C LEU A 53 -19.14 12.83 -17.85
N GLU A 54 -20.16 13.67 -17.74
CA GLU A 54 -21.31 13.65 -18.64
C GLU A 54 -20.92 14.26 -20.00
N GLU A 55 -21.10 13.50 -21.08
CA GLU A 55 -20.84 13.95 -22.46
C GLU A 55 -22.20 14.16 -23.19
N GLY A 56 -22.76 15.38 -23.18
CA GLY A 56 -23.97 15.70 -23.96
C GLY A 56 -24.99 16.62 -23.26
N GLU A 57 -26.18 16.76 -23.85
CA GLU A 57 -27.36 17.37 -23.19
C GLU A 57 -27.99 16.34 -22.24
N LEU A 58 -28.27 16.76 -21.01
CA LEU A 58 -28.95 15.97 -19.97
C LEU A 58 -30.24 15.35 -20.52
N GLU A 59 -30.25 14.04 -20.75
CA GLU A 59 -31.51 13.30 -20.69
C GLU A 59 -32.03 13.43 -19.25
N SER A 60 -33.34 13.60 -19.08
CA SER A 60 -33.94 13.70 -17.75
C SER A 60 -33.64 12.44 -16.97
N SER A 61 -32.80 12.54 -15.92
CA SER A 61 -32.47 11.40 -15.07
C SER A 61 -33.74 10.77 -14.51
N SER A 62 -33.83 9.44 -14.63
CA SER A 62 -34.98 8.68 -14.13
C SER A 62 -34.89 8.44 -12.62
N ILE A 63 -33.72 8.68 -12.03
CA ILE A 63 -33.42 8.46 -10.61
C ILE A 63 -33.34 9.81 -9.89
N VAL A 64 -34.12 9.95 -8.82
CA VAL A 64 -33.98 11.07 -7.88
C VAL A 64 -33.05 10.64 -6.74
N ILE A 65 -31.93 11.33 -6.57
CA ILE A 65 -30.95 11.09 -5.50
C ILE A 65 -31.06 12.23 -4.50
N GLU A 66 -31.60 11.96 -3.32
CA GLU A 66 -31.78 12.98 -2.28
C GLU A 66 -30.43 13.55 -1.82
N GLY A 67 -30.30 14.88 -1.82
CA GLY A 67 -29.13 15.61 -1.31
C GLY A 67 -28.03 15.83 -2.35
N LEU A 68 -28.13 15.21 -3.53
CA LEU A 68 -27.14 15.39 -4.60
C LEU A 68 -27.18 16.81 -5.18
N GLU A 69 -28.35 17.45 -5.18
CA GLU A 69 -28.57 18.81 -5.70
C GLU A 69 -27.75 19.90 -4.97
N ARG A 70 -27.18 19.57 -3.81
CA ARG A 70 -26.35 20.47 -2.98
C ARG A 70 -24.87 20.30 -3.25
N THR A 71 -24.50 19.47 -4.22
CA THR A 71 -23.12 19.11 -4.54
C THR A 71 -22.75 19.58 -5.95
N ASP A 72 -21.44 19.70 -6.21
CA ASP A 72 -20.92 20.04 -7.54
C ASP A 72 -20.79 18.79 -8.46
N LEU A 73 -21.59 17.76 -8.20
CA LEU A 73 -21.56 16.47 -8.90
C LEU A 73 -22.48 16.40 -10.12
N GLY A 74 -23.29 17.43 -10.40
CA GLY A 74 -24.20 17.49 -11.56
C GLY A 74 -23.52 17.54 -12.94
N LYS A 75 -22.19 17.37 -13.00
CA LYS A 75 -21.37 17.23 -14.21
C LYS A 75 -20.98 15.79 -14.52
N PHE A 76 -21.42 14.85 -13.69
CA PHE A 76 -21.09 13.44 -13.79
C PHE A 76 -22.34 12.61 -14.08
N ASP A 77 -22.17 11.53 -14.84
CA ASP A 77 -23.23 10.58 -15.13
C ASP A 77 -23.39 9.57 -13.97
N VAL A 78 -24.07 10.03 -12.91
CA VAL A 78 -24.30 9.26 -11.67
C VAL A 78 -25.26 8.09 -11.91
N GLU A 79 -26.27 8.25 -12.77
CA GLU A 79 -27.26 7.20 -13.07
C GLU A 79 -26.63 6.01 -13.80
N SER A 80 -25.78 6.26 -14.80
CA SER A 80 -25.00 5.21 -15.47
C SER A 80 -24.03 4.54 -14.50
N ALA A 81 -23.40 5.30 -13.60
CA ALA A 81 -22.55 4.73 -12.58
C ALA A 81 -23.33 3.81 -11.61
N ILE A 82 -24.51 4.21 -11.14
CA ILE A 82 -25.39 3.37 -10.32
C ILE A 82 -25.76 2.09 -11.08
N SER A 83 -26.18 2.23 -12.34
CA SER A 83 -26.56 1.11 -13.20
C SER A 83 -25.42 0.10 -13.34
N LYS A 84 -24.21 0.57 -13.67
CA LYS A 84 -23.00 -0.27 -13.77
C LYS A 84 -22.69 -1.01 -12.47
N VAL A 85 -22.91 -0.39 -11.30
CA VAL A 85 -22.68 -1.04 -10.01
C VAL A 85 -23.74 -2.10 -9.72
N LEU A 86 -25.01 -1.83 -10.01
CA LEU A 86 -26.09 -2.79 -9.83
C LEU A 86 -25.92 -4.03 -10.72
N GLU A 87 -25.46 -3.85 -11.95
CA GLU A 87 -25.13 -4.96 -12.86
C GLU A 87 -24.06 -5.91 -12.28
N GLN A 88 -23.07 -5.37 -11.54
CA GLN A 88 -22.03 -6.19 -10.88
C GLN A 88 -22.62 -7.14 -9.83
N VAL A 89 -23.74 -6.76 -9.22
CA VAL A 89 -24.39 -7.49 -8.12
C VAL A 89 -25.71 -8.15 -8.53
N GLY A 90 -26.02 -8.15 -9.83
CA GLY A 90 -27.18 -8.84 -10.39
C GLY A 90 -28.51 -8.11 -10.23
N PHE A 91 -28.50 -6.82 -9.95
CA PHE A 91 -29.69 -5.97 -9.83
C PHE A 91 -29.80 -4.97 -10.99
N LYS A 92 -30.98 -4.37 -11.14
CA LYS A 92 -31.29 -3.29 -12.08
C LYS A 92 -31.64 -2.02 -11.30
N VAL A 93 -31.59 -0.86 -11.94
CA VAL A 93 -31.97 0.41 -11.32
C VAL A 93 -33.37 0.36 -10.69
N ASN A 94 -34.34 -0.23 -11.39
CA ASN A 94 -35.73 -0.35 -10.92
C ASN A 94 -35.90 -1.29 -9.73
N ASP A 95 -34.86 -2.04 -9.35
CA ASP A 95 -34.83 -2.88 -8.16
C ASP A 95 -34.52 -2.07 -6.88
N GLY A 96 -34.09 -0.82 -7.02
CA GLY A 96 -33.89 0.14 -5.93
C GLY A 96 -35.09 1.08 -5.77
N GLY A 97 -35.48 1.34 -4.52
CA GLY A 97 -36.63 2.19 -4.19
C GLY A 97 -36.27 3.64 -3.84
N GLU A 98 -35.20 3.83 -3.05
CA GLU A 98 -34.81 5.13 -2.51
C GLU A 98 -33.29 5.30 -2.63
N TRP A 99 -32.85 6.46 -3.14
CA TRP A 99 -31.44 6.78 -3.35
C TRP A 99 -31.08 8.07 -2.63
N ARG A 100 -29.99 8.07 -1.86
CA ARG A 100 -29.55 9.23 -1.08
C ARG A 100 -28.04 9.42 -1.17
N PHE A 101 -27.62 10.65 -1.42
CA PHE A 101 -26.22 11.04 -1.30
C PHE A 101 -25.80 10.98 0.17
N LEU A 102 -24.74 10.24 0.47
CA LEU A 102 -24.19 10.15 1.82
C LEU A 102 -23.09 11.19 2.04
N LYS A 103 -22.02 11.11 1.25
CA LYS A 103 -20.84 11.97 1.38
C LYS A 103 -19.92 11.89 0.17
N LEU A 104 -19.04 12.88 0.07
CA LEU A 104 -17.90 12.93 -0.84
C LEU A 104 -16.63 12.90 0.00
N VAL A 105 -15.76 11.93 -0.26
CA VAL A 105 -14.47 11.78 0.42
C VAL A 105 -13.36 12.10 -0.57
N GLU A 106 -12.52 13.07 -0.24
CA GLU A 106 -11.24 13.28 -0.91
C GLU A 106 -10.21 12.34 -0.26
N GLU A 107 -9.63 11.44 -1.07
CA GLU A 107 -8.66 10.46 -0.58
C GLU A 107 -7.26 11.09 -0.44
N ALA A 108 -6.51 10.59 0.54
CA ALA A 108 -5.14 11.00 0.78
C ALA A 108 -4.21 10.80 -0.44
N GLU A 109 -3.31 11.76 -0.67
CA GLU A 109 -2.40 11.81 -1.81
C GLU A 109 -1.18 10.88 -1.66
N PHE A 110 -1.40 9.58 -1.72
CA PHE A 110 -0.32 8.59 -1.61
C PHE A 110 0.67 8.60 -2.80
N GLY A 111 0.18 9.02 -3.97
CA GLY A 111 0.97 9.10 -5.20
C GLY A 111 1.55 7.77 -5.72
N PRO A 112 2.14 7.79 -6.93
CA PRO A 112 1.88 8.78 -7.96
C PRO A 112 0.46 8.59 -8.53
N GLY A 113 -0.14 9.64 -9.08
CA GLY A 113 -1.49 9.59 -9.63
C GLY A 113 -2.24 10.89 -9.46
N LEU A 114 -3.42 10.98 -10.06
CA LEU A 114 -4.32 12.10 -9.85
C LEU A 114 -5.00 11.97 -8.47
N PRO A 115 -5.39 13.10 -7.84
CA PRO A 115 -6.25 13.07 -6.66
C PRO A 115 -7.51 12.24 -6.92
N VAL A 116 -7.91 11.45 -5.93
CA VAL A 116 -9.08 10.57 -6.03
C VAL A 116 -10.17 11.07 -5.11
N HIS A 117 -11.36 11.25 -5.67
CA HIS A 117 -12.57 11.61 -4.97
C HIS A 117 -13.52 10.42 -5.00
N ARG A 118 -14.20 10.17 -3.89
CA ARG A 118 -15.13 9.05 -3.75
C ARG A 118 -16.50 9.51 -3.29
N VAL A 119 -17.49 9.27 -4.13
CA VAL A 119 -18.90 9.56 -3.90
C VAL A 119 -19.55 8.33 -3.28
N TYR A 120 -20.16 8.49 -2.12
CA TYR A 120 -20.95 7.45 -1.48
C TYR A 120 -22.44 7.74 -1.66
N ILE A 121 -23.16 6.76 -2.20
CA ILE A 121 -24.62 6.81 -2.34
C ILE A 121 -25.20 5.59 -1.64
N VAL A 122 -26.26 5.83 -0.87
CA VAL A 122 -27.04 4.79 -0.21
C VAL A 122 -28.26 4.49 -1.07
N GLY A 123 -28.54 3.20 -1.29
CA GLY A 123 -29.71 2.71 -2.00
C GLY A 123 -30.42 1.63 -1.21
N LYS A 124 -31.76 1.68 -1.13
CA LYS A 124 -32.56 0.62 -0.51
C LYS A 124 -33.12 -0.30 -1.58
N LEU A 125 -32.76 -1.59 -1.56
CA LEU A 125 -33.30 -2.58 -2.49
C LEU A 125 -34.76 -2.91 -2.14
N LEU A 126 -35.55 -3.29 -3.14
CA LEU A 126 -36.92 -3.73 -2.93
C LEU A 126 -36.98 -5.17 -2.36
N PRO A 127 -37.96 -5.51 -1.48
CA PRO A 127 -38.02 -6.80 -0.78
C PRO A 127 -38.09 -8.06 -1.66
N GLU A 128 -38.47 -7.92 -2.94
CA GLU A 128 -38.62 -9.01 -3.89
C GLU A 128 -37.27 -9.56 -4.41
N ASN A 129 -36.17 -8.86 -4.14
CA ASN A 129 -34.83 -9.12 -4.69
C ASN A 129 -33.87 -9.79 -3.70
N GLN A 130 -34.23 -10.97 -3.17
CA GLN A 130 -33.47 -11.66 -2.11
C GLN A 130 -32.47 -12.73 -2.60
N ASN A 131 -32.55 -13.15 -3.87
CA ASN A 131 -31.59 -14.13 -4.41
C ASN A 131 -30.26 -13.44 -4.73
N LEU A 132 -29.31 -13.53 -3.80
CA LEU A 132 -27.97 -12.99 -4.00
C LEU A 132 -27.13 -13.88 -4.92
N PRO A 133 -26.35 -13.29 -5.84
CA PRO A 133 -25.27 -14.00 -6.50
C PRO A 133 -24.26 -14.56 -5.49
N GLU A 134 -23.58 -15.66 -5.81
CA GLU A 134 -22.54 -16.26 -4.95
C GLU A 134 -21.38 -15.31 -4.61
N LEU A 135 -21.19 -14.27 -5.43
CA LEU A 135 -20.17 -13.24 -5.24
C LEU A 135 -20.61 -12.10 -4.33
N CYS A 136 -21.82 -12.16 -3.78
CA CYS A 136 -22.38 -11.14 -2.92
C CYS A 136 -22.70 -11.72 -1.54
N LYS A 137 -22.60 -10.88 -0.50
CA LYS A 137 -23.06 -11.25 0.85
C LYS A 137 -23.55 -10.03 1.61
N TRP A 138 -24.52 -10.26 2.49
CA TRP A 138 -24.96 -9.27 3.47
C TRP A 138 -24.00 -9.25 4.66
N MET A 139 -23.64 -8.05 5.11
CA MET A 139 -22.85 -7.86 6.32
C MET A 139 -23.32 -6.65 7.10
N SER A 140 -23.25 -6.74 8.43
CA SER A 140 -23.40 -5.59 9.32
C SER A 140 -22.05 -4.93 9.61
N ILE A 141 -22.10 -3.69 10.10
CA ILE A 141 -20.90 -2.94 10.52
C ILE A 141 -20.12 -3.74 11.57
N GLN A 142 -20.81 -4.37 12.54
CA GLN A 142 -20.16 -5.14 13.60
C GLN A 142 -19.43 -6.38 13.08
N SER A 143 -20.03 -7.08 12.11
CA SER A 143 -19.40 -8.22 11.45
C SER A 143 -18.16 -7.79 10.66
N CYS A 144 -18.22 -6.64 9.97
CA CYS A 144 -17.06 -6.07 9.28
C CYS A 144 -15.94 -5.68 10.25
N LEU A 145 -16.27 -5.02 11.36
CA LEU A 145 -15.31 -4.64 12.39
C LEU A 145 -14.57 -5.86 12.95
N SER A 146 -15.28 -6.94 13.27
CA SER A 146 -14.69 -8.19 13.76
C SER A 146 -13.62 -8.76 12.81
N LEU A 147 -13.86 -8.70 11.49
CA LEU A 147 -12.89 -9.14 10.47
C LEU A 147 -11.70 -8.20 10.28
N LEU A 148 -11.80 -6.95 10.72
CA LEU A 148 -10.77 -5.93 10.57
C LEU A 148 -9.86 -5.80 11.80
N VAL A 149 -10.42 -5.98 13.00
CA VAL A 149 -9.71 -5.69 14.27
C VAL A 149 -9.34 -6.92 15.07
N ASP A 150 -9.92 -8.10 14.84
CA ASP A 150 -9.53 -9.34 15.52
C ASP A 150 -9.23 -10.43 14.49
N VAL A 151 -8.22 -10.15 13.67
CA VAL A 151 -7.93 -10.91 12.46
C VAL A 151 -7.51 -12.34 12.78
N LYS A 152 -8.24 -13.30 12.21
CA LYS A 152 -7.82 -14.71 12.15
C LYS A 152 -7.05 -14.94 10.86
N LYS A 153 -5.92 -15.66 10.93
CA LYS A 153 -5.00 -15.93 9.80
C LYS A 153 -5.62 -16.59 8.55
N SER A 154 -6.89 -16.97 8.58
CA SER A 154 -7.57 -17.67 7.48
C SER A 154 -9.03 -17.21 7.33
N SER A 155 -9.29 -15.92 7.56
CA SER A 155 -10.62 -15.35 7.41
C SER A 155 -10.73 -14.50 6.15
N ASP A 156 -11.96 -14.33 5.70
CA ASP A 156 -12.35 -13.25 4.80
C ASP A 156 -11.82 -11.89 5.29
N ARG A 157 -11.54 -11.03 4.33
CA ARG A 157 -11.06 -9.66 4.55
C ARG A 157 -12.13 -8.68 4.11
N VAL A 158 -12.13 -7.51 4.74
CA VAL A 158 -13.03 -6.40 4.39
C VAL A 158 -12.19 -5.26 3.84
N GLY A 159 -12.59 -4.69 2.71
CA GLY A 159 -11.85 -3.63 2.04
C GLY A 159 -12.10 -2.23 2.61
N PRO A 160 -11.35 -1.23 2.12
CA PRO A 160 -11.36 0.13 2.64
C PRO A 160 -12.63 0.90 2.35
N LEU A 161 -13.45 0.54 1.37
CA LEU A 161 -14.64 1.34 1.06
C LEU A 161 -15.68 1.25 2.17
N VAL A 162 -15.82 0.06 2.78
CA VAL A 162 -16.63 -0.13 4.00
C VAL A 162 -16.10 0.76 5.13
N VAL A 163 -14.78 0.76 5.34
CA VAL A 163 -14.18 1.49 6.47
C VAL A 163 -14.36 2.99 6.30
N LEU A 164 -13.97 3.51 5.14
CA LEU A 164 -14.09 4.92 4.78
C LEU A 164 -15.55 5.38 4.70
N GLY A 165 -16.45 4.53 4.21
CA GLY A 165 -17.85 4.87 3.98
C GLY A 165 -18.71 4.83 5.24
N LEU A 166 -18.53 3.81 6.09
CA LEU A 166 -19.47 3.45 7.15
C LEU A 166 -18.86 3.42 8.56
N ILE A 167 -17.58 3.07 8.70
CA ILE A 167 -16.97 2.85 10.02
C ILE A 167 -16.35 4.13 10.58
N ASN A 168 -15.58 4.86 9.76
CA ASN A 168 -14.82 6.03 10.20
C ASN A 168 -15.69 7.23 10.61
N ASP A 169 -16.97 7.26 10.24
CA ASP A 169 -17.90 8.33 10.65
C ASP A 169 -18.69 7.97 11.92
N SER A 170 -18.58 6.73 12.41
CA SER A 170 -19.21 6.34 13.67
C SER A 170 -18.55 7.08 14.84
N ALA A 171 -19.31 7.41 15.88
CA ALA A 171 -18.88 8.23 17.03
C ALA A 171 -17.64 7.72 17.80
N GLN A 172 -17.06 6.57 17.43
CA GLN A 172 -15.79 6.02 17.94
C GLN A 172 -14.54 6.57 17.22
N SER A 173 -14.72 7.41 16.20
CA SER A 173 -13.68 8.02 15.36
C SER A 173 -13.57 9.53 15.62
N SER A 174 -13.63 9.96 16.88
CA SER A 174 -13.35 11.37 17.22
C SER A 174 -11.90 11.69 16.87
N GLU A 175 -11.66 12.78 16.12
CA GLU A 175 -10.37 13.33 15.65
C GLU A 175 -9.14 12.82 16.41
N LYS A 176 -8.59 11.66 15.99
CA LYS A 176 -7.42 11.04 16.65
C LYS A 176 -6.11 11.73 16.29
N VAL A 177 -6.08 12.42 15.16
CA VAL A 177 -4.91 13.09 14.61
C VAL A 177 -5.30 14.50 14.19
N ASN A 178 -4.62 15.49 14.76
CA ASN A 178 -4.79 16.89 14.38
C ASN A 178 -3.87 17.20 13.18
N THR A 179 -4.43 17.13 11.97
CA THR A 179 -3.71 17.48 10.74
C THR A 179 -4.62 18.14 9.72
N ALA A 180 -4.05 19.07 8.95
CA ALA A 180 -4.68 19.65 7.77
C ALA A 180 -4.52 18.77 6.51
N LEU A 181 -3.75 17.69 6.59
CA LEU A 181 -3.54 16.76 5.48
C LEU A 181 -4.64 15.70 5.44
N HIS A 182 -5.06 15.33 4.23
CA HIS A 182 -5.88 14.15 4.05
C HIS A 182 -5.09 12.90 4.45
N TYR A 183 -5.72 12.03 5.23
CA TYR A 183 -5.15 10.76 5.69
C TYR A 183 -6.12 9.61 5.43
N GLN A 184 -5.62 8.38 5.53
CA GLN A 184 -6.43 7.17 5.49
C GLN A 184 -6.32 6.43 6.82
N GLU A 185 -7.45 6.10 7.44
CA GLU A 185 -7.50 5.11 8.53
C GLU A 185 -7.99 3.79 7.93
N TYR A 186 -7.08 2.84 7.72
CA TYR A 186 -7.41 1.50 7.26
C TYR A 186 -6.28 0.49 7.54
N PRO A 187 -6.58 -0.63 8.23
CA PRO A 187 -7.83 -0.92 8.95
C PRO A 187 -8.06 0.05 10.15
N PRO A 188 -9.23 0.02 10.81
CA PRO A 188 -9.50 0.87 11.97
C PRO A 188 -8.38 0.81 13.02
N GLY A 189 -7.91 1.97 13.47
CA GLY A 189 -6.77 2.11 14.38
C GLY A 189 -5.40 2.23 13.70
N VAL A 190 -5.31 2.09 12.38
CA VAL A 190 -4.08 2.26 11.60
C VAL A 190 -4.23 3.49 10.70
N ILE A 191 -3.66 4.61 11.13
CA ILE A 191 -3.77 5.89 10.42
C ILE A 191 -2.51 6.09 9.58
N ILE A 192 -2.70 6.54 8.34
CA ILE A 192 -1.63 6.70 7.35
C ILE A 192 -1.73 8.10 6.76
N VAL A 193 -0.71 8.92 7.01
CA VAL A 193 -0.61 10.30 6.54
C VAL A 193 0.51 10.39 5.50
N PRO A 194 0.23 10.64 4.22
CA PRO A 194 1.27 10.80 3.21
C PRO A 194 1.97 12.16 3.37
N MET A 195 3.08 12.18 4.10
CA MET A 195 3.88 13.37 4.38
C MET A 195 4.78 13.70 3.20
N LYS A 196 4.79 14.96 2.72
CA LYS A 196 5.72 15.34 1.64
C LYS A 196 7.16 15.19 2.15
N SER A 197 7.98 14.45 1.41
CA SER A 197 9.31 14.03 1.86
C SER A 197 10.37 14.21 0.77
N ARG A 198 11.63 13.88 1.08
CA ARG A 198 12.77 13.88 0.13
C ARG A 198 12.92 12.54 -0.60
N THR A 199 11.80 11.87 -0.88
CA THR A 199 11.79 10.59 -1.59
C THR A 199 12.10 10.73 -3.10
N ALA A 200 12.48 9.62 -3.72
CA ALA A 200 12.73 9.54 -5.15
C ALA A 200 11.43 9.56 -5.97
N LYS A 201 11.53 10.06 -7.22
CA LYS A 201 10.43 9.97 -8.18
C LYS A 201 10.10 8.50 -8.48
N PRO A 202 8.82 8.16 -8.74
CA PRO A 202 7.69 9.07 -9.01
C PRO A 202 6.94 9.57 -7.76
N PHE A 203 7.34 9.14 -6.57
CA PHE A 203 6.70 9.54 -5.33
C PHE A 203 7.09 10.96 -4.92
N HIS A 204 6.26 11.54 -4.06
CA HIS A 204 6.45 12.87 -3.49
C HIS A 204 6.25 12.87 -1.97
N THR A 205 5.92 11.70 -1.42
CA THR A 205 5.47 11.49 -0.05
C THR A 205 6.07 10.21 0.52
N THR A 206 6.31 10.23 1.83
CA THR A 206 6.55 9.07 2.68
C THR A 206 5.36 8.92 3.60
N ASN A 207 4.86 7.71 3.79
CA ASN A 207 3.70 7.43 4.61
C ASN A 207 4.08 7.41 6.09
N LEU A 208 3.71 8.45 6.82
CA LEU A 208 3.73 8.43 8.28
C LEU A 208 2.60 7.52 8.77
N VAL A 209 2.95 6.40 9.41
CA VAL A 209 1.95 5.49 9.99
C VAL A 209 1.81 5.77 11.49
N ILE A 210 0.58 5.88 11.97
CA ILE A 210 0.25 6.28 13.34
C ILE A 210 -0.67 5.22 13.97
N PHE A 211 -0.28 4.79 15.17
CA PHE A 211 -1.10 3.98 16.07
C PHE A 211 -1.37 4.80 17.33
N ALA A 212 -2.64 5.10 17.58
CA ALA A 212 -3.08 5.86 18.74
C ALA A 212 -4.36 5.23 19.33
N PRO A 213 -4.27 3.99 19.87
CA PRO A 213 -5.42 3.33 20.47
C PRO A 213 -5.89 4.08 21.73
N GLU A 214 -7.19 4.03 22.01
CA GLU A 214 -7.70 4.49 23.30
C GLU A 214 -7.09 3.63 24.42
N SER A 215 -6.61 4.29 25.48
CA SER A 215 -5.92 3.63 26.59
C SER A 215 -6.79 2.56 27.24
N VAL A 216 -6.58 1.29 26.89
CA VAL A 216 -7.19 0.15 27.61
C VAL A 216 -6.34 -0.14 28.84
N LYS A 217 -6.96 -0.06 30.04
CA LYS A 217 -6.32 -0.53 31.26
C LYS A 217 -6.37 -2.06 31.29
N ASN A 218 -5.17 -2.64 31.33
CA ASN A 218 -4.82 -4.02 31.66
C ASN A 218 -5.13 -5.11 30.61
N GLU A 219 -4.07 -5.74 30.11
CA GLU A 219 -3.87 -7.18 30.30
C GLU A 219 -2.43 -7.43 30.79
N SER A 220 -2.29 -8.42 31.68
CA SER A 220 -1.12 -8.73 32.49
C SER A 220 0.05 -9.31 31.70
N GLU A 221 1.24 -8.78 31.99
CA GLU A 221 2.45 -9.50 32.42
C GLU A 221 2.70 -10.91 31.84
N ASP A 222 3.33 -10.99 30.65
CA ASP A 222 4.34 -12.02 30.34
C ASP A 222 5.16 -11.79 29.04
N TYR A 223 5.05 -10.61 28.40
CA TYR A 223 5.83 -10.28 27.19
C TYR A 223 6.97 -9.33 27.53
N ASN A 224 8.19 -9.70 27.16
CA ASN A 224 9.36 -8.81 27.25
C ASN A 224 9.33 -7.83 26.07
N PHE A 225 8.58 -6.73 26.23
CA PHE A 225 8.52 -5.67 25.23
C PHE A 225 9.79 -4.81 25.26
N VAL A 226 10.36 -4.52 24.09
CA VAL A 226 11.54 -3.64 23.98
C VAL A 226 11.19 -2.17 24.21
N ALA A 227 9.92 -1.81 23.95
CA ALA A 227 9.38 -0.48 24.21
C ALA A 227 7.89 -0.54 24.55
N HIS A 228 7.44 0.41 25.38
CA HIS A 228 6.03 0.59 25.72
C HIS A 228 5.62 2.06 25.54
N GLY A 229 4.44 2.30 24.98
CA GLY A 229 3.94 3.64 24.73
C GLY A 229 2.42 3.70 24.73
N ASP A 230 1.92 4.93 24.68
CA ASP A 230 0.49 5.21 24.52
C ASP A 230 0.15 5.46 23.04
N ALA A 231 1.14 5.85 22.23
CA ALA A 231 1.04 5.99 20.79
C ALA A 231 2.37 5.64 20.12
N LEU A 232 2.31 5.33 18.83
CA LEU A 232 3.46 5.05 17.98
C LEU A 232 3.33 5.78 16.66
N ILE A 233 4.43 6.37 16.20
CA ILE A 233 4.59 6.78 14.80
C ILE A 233 5.72 5.98 14.14
N VAL A 234 5.54 5.69 12.85
CA VAL A 234 6.53 5.02 12.00
C VAL A 234 6.98 5.97 10.91
N ASP A 235 8.30 6.11 10.75
CA ASP A 235 8.97 6.88 9.70
C ASP A 235 8.49 8.35 9.60
N PRO A 236 8.82 9.20 10.60
CA PRO A 236 8.40 10.60 10.64
C PRO A 236 9.11 11.53 9.64
N GLY A 237 10.05 11.00 8.84
CA GLY A 237 10.82 11.78 7.88
C GLY A 237 9.93 12.57 6.91
N CYS A 238 10.19 13.87 6.82
CA CYS A 238 9.45 14.75 5.93
C CYS A 238 10.29 15.97 5.57
N ARG A 239 9.87 16.73 4.56
CA ARG A 239 10.57 17.97 4.22
C ARG A 239 10.40 19.00 5.34
N ALA A 240 11.38 19.90 5.47
CA ALA A 240 11.38 20.92 6.52
C ALA A 240 10.13 21.82 6.52
N ASP A 241 9.53 22.07 5.35
CA ASP A 241 8.28 22.83 5.22
C ASP A 241 7.04 22.11 5.79
N PHE A 242 7.16 20.82 6.14
CA PHE A 242 6.11 20.01 6.77
C PHE A 242 6.39 19.70 8.26
N HIS A 243 7.49 20.21 8.83
CA HIS A 243 7.83 20.00 10.24
C HIS A 243 6.77 20.59 11.20
N GLU A 244 6.20 21.76 10.89
CA GLU A 244 5.11 22.32 11.71
C GLU A 244 3.87 21.41 11.71
N GLU A 245 3.58 20.77 10.59
CA GLU A 245 2.46 19.85 10.47
C GLU A 245 2.71 18.56 11.25
N LEU A 246 3.92 17.99 11.15
CA LEU A 246 4.34 16.88 11.98
C LEU A 246 4.26 17.21 13.47
N LEU A 247 4.65 18.43 13.88
CA LEU A 247 4.55 18.87 15.27
C LEU A 247 3.10 18.95 15.75
N LYS A 248 2.14 19.37 14.92
CA LYS A 248 0.71 19.35 15.29
C LYS A 248 0.21 17.92 15.52
N ILE A 249 0.60 17.00 14.63
CA ILE A 249 0.29 15.57 14.77
C ILE A 249 0.86 15.07 16.10
N VAL A 250 2.16 15.23 16.32
CA VAL A 250 2.84 14.78 17.55
C VAL A 250 2.26 15.40 18.80
N ALA A 251 1.90 16.69 18.78
CA ALA A 251 1.31 17.39 19.92
C ALA A 251 -0.11 16.91 20.26
N ALA A 252 -0.84 16.36 19.29
CA ALA A 252 -2.16 15.76 19.51
C ALA A 252 -2.08 14.32 20.03
N LEU A 253 -0.94 13.63 19.82
CA LEU A 253 -0.71 12.30 20.33
C LEU A 253 -0.45 12.29 21.85
N SER A 254 -0.66 11.13 22.46
CA SER A 254 -0.46 10.89 23.88
C SER A 254 1.00 11.07 24.32
N LYS A 255 1.22 11.30 25.61
CA LYS A 255 2.51 11.76 26.15
C LYS A 255 3.66 10.74 26.03
N LYS A 256 3.36 9.44 25.94
CA LYS A 256 4.37 8.39 25.77
C LYS A 256 4.42 7.92 24.33
N LEU A 257 4.90 8.80 23.46
CA LEU A 257 5.08 8.51 22.05
C LEU A 257 6.33 7.64 21.83
N VAL A 258 6.16 6.53 21.14
CA VAL A 258 7.25 5.74 20.55
C VAL A 258 7.43 6.18 19.11
N VAL A 259 8.69 6.27 18.66
CA VAL A 259 9.03 6.47 17.25
C VAL A 259 9.75 5.21 16.79
N PHE A 260 9.22 4.57 15.75
CA PHE A 260 9.87 3.46 15.08
C PHE A 260 10.35 3.91 13.71
N VAL A 261 11.57 3.54 13.36
CA VAL A 261 12.16 3.87 12.07
C VAL A 261 12.51 2.58 11.35
N THR A 262 12.00 2.39 10.14
CA THR A 262 12.20 1.17 9.36
C THR A 262 13.65 1.04 8.89
N HIS A 263 14.27 2.15 8.49
CA HIS A 263 15.67 2.25 8.08
C HIS A 263 16.16 3.71 8.03
N HIS A 264 17.46 3.89 7.79
CA HIS A 264 18.16 5.15 8.00
C HIS A 264 18.05 6.18 6.85
N HIS A 265 17.32 5.89 5.76
CA HIS A 265 17.23 6.84 4.63
C HIS A 265 16.53 8.14 5.05
N GLY A 266 16.98 9.24 4.45
CA GLY A 266 16.64 10.59 4.92
C GLY A 266 15.16 10.96 4.81
N ASP A 267 14.38 10.29 3.98
CA ASP A 267 12.93 10.48 3.89
C ASP A 267 12.14 9.70 4.94
N HIS A 268 12.79 8.89 5.78
CA HIS A 268 12.17 8.16 6.90
C HIS A 268 12.52 8.76 8.26
N VAL A 269 13.68 9.41 8.39
CA VAL A 269 14.19 9.91 9.68
C VAL A 269 14.84 11.30 9.61
N ASP A 270 14.77 11.96 8.45
CA ASP A 270 15.54 13.17 8.17
C ASP A 270 17.06 12.94 8.39
N ASP A 271 17.82 14.00 8.66
CA ASP A 271 19.25 13.92 9.00
C ASP A 271 19.46 13.62 10.50
N HIS A 272 18.41 13.21 11.22
CA HIS A 272 18.37 13.11 12.68
C HIS A 272 18.65 11.71 13.24
N TRP A 273 19.22 10.80 12.45
CA TRP A 273 19.63 9.46 12.87
C TRP A 273 20.62 9.45 14.08
N SER A 274 21.25 10.59 14.36
CA SER A 274 22.23 10.76 15.45
C SER A 274 21.63 11.03 16.84
N LEU A 275 20.30 11.11 16.98
CA LEU A 275 19.65 11.17 18.29
C LEU A 275 19.80 9.84 19.04
N GLY A 276 19.68 9.89 20.38
CA GLY A 276 19.71 8.68 21.20
C GLY A 276 18.58 7.72 20.81
N HIS A 277 18.93 6.49 20.45
CA HIS A 277 18.01 5.46 20.00
C HIS A 277 18.27 4.13 20.69
N ILE A 278 17.30 3.22 20.62
CA ILE A 278 17.42 1.84 21.06
C ILE A 278 17.55 0.99 19.79
N SER A 279 18.69 0.32 19.62
CA SER A 279 18.87 -0.64 18.53
C SER A 279 18.07 -1.91 18.81
N VAL A 280 17.45 -2.45 17.76
CA VAL A 280 16.67 -3.69 17.78
C VAL A 280 17.21 -4.64 16.71
N SER A 281 17.05 -5.95 16.93
CA SER A 281 17.58 -7.01 16.05
C SER A 281 16.50 -7.72 15.22
N GLY A 282 15.22 -7.45 15.50
CA GLY A 282 14.08 -8.19 14.97
C GLY A 282 13.69 -9.37 15.85
N GLY A 283 12.38 -9.63 15.92
CA GLY A 283 11.76 -10.61 16.79
C GLY A 283 11.28 -10.03 18.12
N GLU A 284 11.70 -8.82 18.49
CA GLU A 284 11.19 -8.10 19.65
C GLU A 284 9.77 -7.54 19.40
N ASP A 285 9.05 -7.28 20.48
CA ASP A 285 7.70 -6.72 20.44
C ASP A 285 7.68 -5.30 21.06
N ILE A 286 6.85 -4.42 20.52
CA ILE A 286 6.49 -3.11 21.07
C ILE A 286 5.04 -3.16 21.56
N CYS A 287 4.76 -2.60 22.74
CA CYS A 287 3.40 -2.47 23.29
C CYS A 287 2.90 -1.03 23.20
N ILE A 288 1.80 -0.79 22.47
CA ILE A 288 1.19 0.53 22.29
C ILE A 288 -0.27 0.47 22.74
N GLY A 289 -0.59 1.11 23.87
CA GLY A 289 -1.95 1.10 24.45
C GLY A 289 -2.56 -0.30 24.59
N GLY A 290 -1.75 -1.29 24.96
CA GLY A 290 -2.14 -2.70 25.10
C GLY A 290 -2.12 -3.51 23.80
N GLN A 291 -1.87 -2.88 22.65
CA GLN A 291 -1.75 -3.55 21.36
C GLN A 291 -0.29 -3.91 21.08
N ARG A 292 -0.07 -5.09 20.50
CA ARG A 292 1.26 -5.64 20.22
C ARG A 292 1.67 -5.40 18.77
N LEU A 293 2.88 -4.87 18.58
CA LEU A 293 3.54 -4.77 17.28
C LEU A 293 4.83 -5.57 17.29
N ASN A 294 4.99 -6.48 16.33
CA ASN A 294 6.17 -7.33 16.20
C ASN A 294 7.17 -6.72 15.22
N ILE A 295 8.42 -6.53 15.65
CA ILE A 295 9.50 -6.03 14.82
C ILE A 295 10.05 -7.19 13.99
N ILE A 296 10.15 -7.00 12.68
CA ILE A 296 10.60 -8.02 11.74
C ILE A 296 11.87 -7.55 11.06
N PHE A 297 12.99 -8.21 11.34
CA PHE A 297 14.20 -8.02 10.56
C PHE A 297 14.00 -8.52 9.13
N ALA A 298 14.25 -7.63 8.16
CA ALA A 298 13.95 -7.82 6.75
C ALA A 298 15.02 -7.17 5.86
N PRO A 299 16.29 -7.59 5.95
CA PRO A 299 17.35 -7.02 5.15
C PRO A 299 17.11 -7.27 3.66
N GLY A 300 17.75 -6.46 2.83
CA GLY A 300 17.71 -6.57 1.37
C GLY A 300 17.66 -5.21 0.71
N HIS A 301 16.75 -4.34 1.16
CA HIS A 301 16.73 -2.93 0.78
C HIS A 301 17.96 -2.20 1.35
N THR A 302 18.18 -2.35 2.65
CA THR A 302 19.45 -2.07 3.35
C THR A 302 19.79 -3.29 4.21
N ASP A 303 20.99 -3.35 4.78
CA ASP A 303 21.38 -4.41 5.72
C ASP A 303 20.70 -4.30 7.10
N GLY A 304 20.19 -3.11 7.45
CA GLY A 304 19.49 -2.82 8.70
C GLY A 304 17.97 -2.65 8.57
N HIS A 305 17.36 -2.98 7.42
CA HIS A 305 15.94 -2.75 7.18
C HIS A 305 15.04 -3.60 8.11
N LEU A 306 14.02 -2.94 8.68
CA LEU A 306 13.01 -3.51 9.54
C LEU A 306 11.60 -3.28 8.98
N ALA A 307 10.74 -4.25 9.17
CA ALA A 307 9.29 -4.14 9.00
C ALA A 307 8.59 -4.26 10.36
N LEU A 308 7.32 -3.85 10.43
CA LEU A 308 6.54 -3.87 11.66
C LEU A 308 5.17 -4.50 11.40
N LEU A 309 4.87 -5.60 12.10
CA LEU A 309 3.56 -6.26 12.02
C LEU A 309 2.68 -5.81 13.19
N HIS A 310 1.57 -5.15 12.87
CA HIS A 310 0.52 -4.94 13.86
C HIS A 310 -0.28 -6.24 14.04
N VAL A 311 -0.14 -6.89 15.20
CA VAL A 311 -0.67 -8.25 15.44
C VAL A 311 -2.20 -8.27 15.36
N LYS A 312 -2.85 -7.25 15.92
CA LYS A 312 -4.30 -7.18 16.04
C LYS A 312 -5.02 -7.14 14.68
N THR A 313 -4.54 -6.29 13.77
CA THR A 313 -5.12 -6.14 12.42
C THR A 313 -4.37 -6.94 11.34
N HIS A 314 -3.33 -7.67 11.73
CA HIS A 314 -2.44 -8.42 10.84
C HIS A 314 -1.93 -7.59 9.65
N SER A 315 -1.69 -6.30 9.89
CA SER A 315 -1.20 -5.33 8.89
C SER A 315 0.31 -5.23 8.97
N LEU A 316 0.99 -5.40 7.84
CA LEU A 316 2.44 -5.34 7.77
C LEU A 316 2.88 -4.00 7.18
N ILE A 317 3.54 -3.21 8.00
CA ILE A 317 4.26 -2.01 7.59
C ILE A 317 5.60 -2.49 7.03
N VAL A 318 5.72 -2.46 5.71
CA VAL A 318 6.79 -3.16 4.98
C VAL A 318 8.02 -2.26 4.71
N GLY A 319 7.97 -1.00 5.13
CA GLY A 319 9.02 -0.03 4.83
C GLY A 319 9.21 0.13 3.32
N ASP A 320 10.47 0.27 2.92
CA ASP A 320 10.90 0.33 1.52
C ASP A 320 11.19 -1.01 0.86
N HIS A 321 10.87 -2.12 1.51
CA HIS A 321 11.02 -3.44 0.88
C HIS A 321 10.06 -3.59 -0.32
N CYS A 322 8.89 -2.94 -0.29
CA CYS A 322 7.98 -2.81 -1.42
C CYS A 322 7.39 -1.41 -1.47
N VAL A 323 7.11 -0.90 -2.68
CA VAL A 323 6.41 0.37 -2.92
C VAL A 323 5.15 0.15 -3.75
N GLY A 324 4.17 1.05 -3.62
CA GLY A 324 2.85 0.94 -4.22
C GLY A 324 2.82 1.02 -5.76
N GLN A 325 3.87 1.54 -6.39
CA GLN A 325 4.05 1.58 -7.83
C GLN A 325 5.52 1.50 -8.20
N GLY A 326 5.82 0.74 -9.25
CA GLY A 326 7.19 0.56 -9.75
C GLY A 326 7.92 -0.53 -8.97
N SER A 327 9.20 -0.31 -8.69
CA SER A 327 10.05 -1.25 -7.96
C SER A 327 10.87 -0.50 -6.92
N ALA A 328 10.92 -1.03 -5.71
CA ALA A 328 11.82 -0.58 -4.65
C ALA A 328 13.28 -0.57 -5.12
N LEU A 329 14.04 0.46 -4.75
CA LEU A 329 15.49 0.44 -4.89
C LEU A 329 16.07 -0.49 -3.82
N LEU A 330 17.23 -1.11 -4.06
CA LEU A 330 18.04 -1.69 -2.99
C LEU A 330 19.35 -0.89 -2.93
N ASP A 331 19.68 -0.40 -1.75
CA ASP A 331 20.82 0.47 -1.54
C ASP A 331 22.08 -0.33 -1.30
N ILE A 332 22.83 -0.54 -2.39
CA ILE A 332 24.10 -1.28 -2.38
C ILE A 332 25.16 -0.63 -1.48
N ASP A 333 25.11 0.69 -1.29
CA ASP A 333 26.09 1.41 -0.46
C ASP A 333 25.78 1.25 1.03
N SER A 334 24.55 0.82 1.35
CA SER A 334 24.08 0.48 2.69
C SER A 334 23.82 -1.03 2.87
N GLY A 335 24.60 -1.86 2.18
CA GLY A 335 24.57 -3.33 2.35
C GLY A 335 23.35 -4.03 1.75
N GLY A 336 22.51 -3.31 1.01
CA GLY A 336 21.40 -3.89 0.26
C GLY A 336 21.88 -4.97 -0.71
N ASN A 337 21.16 -6.10 -0.75
CA ASN A 337 21.54 -7.24 -1.58
C ASN A 337 20.32 -8.10 -1.95
N MET A 338 20.41 -8.77 -3.09
CA MET A 338 19.29 -9.52 -3.65
C MET A 338 19.00 -10.82 -2.89
N ALA A 339 20.02 -11.47 -2.32
CA ALA A 339 19.85 -12.74 -1.59
C ALA A 339 18.97 -12.54 -0.34
N ASP A 340 19.27 -11.49 0.43
CA ASP A 340 18.50 -11.09 1.59
C ASP A 340 17.12 -10.59 1.19
N TYR A 341 17.03 -9.79 0.13
CA TYR A 341 15.75 -9.33 -0.40
C TYR A 341 14.81 -10.50 -0.75
N PHE A 342 15.30 -11.52 -1.45
CA PHE A 342 14.52 -12.73 -1.75
C PHE A 342 14.06 -13.43 -0.46
N ARG A 343 14.97 -13.64 0.50
CA ARG A 343 14.66 -14.29 1.78
C ARG A 343 13.61 -13.53 2.59
N SER A 344 13.75 -12.21 2.69
CA SER A 344 12.80 -11.32 3.37
C SER A 344 11.44 -11.31 2.67
N THR A 345 11.41 -11.35 1.33
CA THR A 345 10.16 -11.43 0.57
C THR A 345 9.39 -12.72 0.83
N TYR A 346 10.05 -13.89 0.81
CA TYR A 346 9.41 -15.16 1.15
C TYR A 346 8.92 -15.19 2.60
N LYS A 347 9.70 -14.64 3.54
CA LYS A 347 9.28 -14.48 4.94
C LYS A 347 7.98 -13.67 5.06
N PHE A 348 7.82 -12.60 4.29
CA PHE A 348 6.57 -11.82 4.28
C PHE A 348 5.40 -12.56 3.64
N ILE A 349 5.63 -13.37 2.59
CA ILE A 349 4.60 -14.22 1.99
C ILE A 349 4.10 -15.26 3.01
N GLU A 350 5.01 -15.91 3.73
CA GLU A 350 4.72 -16.89 4.78
C GLU A 350 3.99 -16.25 5.97
N LEU A 351 4.32 -14.99 6.29
CA LEU A 351 3.61 -14.23 7.32
C LEU A 351 2.13 -14.06 6.97
N ALA A 352 1.78 -14.04 5.67
CA ALA A 352 0.43 -13.88 5.15
C ALA A 352 -0.31 -12.66 5.73
N PRO A 353 0.27 -11.43 5.65
CA PRO A 353 -0.40 -10.22 6.14
C PRO A 353 -1.75 -10.03 5.44
N HIS A 354 -2.70 -9.39 6.12
CA HIS A 354 -4.00 -9.06 5.50
C HIS A 354 -3.94 -7.80 4.66
N VAL A 355 -3.02 -6.89 5.01
CA VAL A 355 -2.77 -5.61 4.34
C VAL A 355 -1.27 -5.36 4.35
N LEU A 356 -0.72 -4.91 3.22
CA LEU A 356 0.64 -4.41 3.13
C LEU A 356 0.62 -2.88 3.10
N ILE A 357 1.38 -2.24 3.98
CA ILE A 357 1.49 -0.79 4.08
C ILE A 357 2.92 -0.38 3.70
N PRO A 358 3.16 0.01 2.43
CA PRO A 358 4.45 0.52 2.01
C PRO A 358 4.65 1.95 2.53
N MET A 359 5.91 2.39 2.60
CA MET A 359 6.22 3.79 2.92
C MET A 359 6.00 4.73 1.74
N HIS A 360 5.88 4.20 0.53
CA HIS A 360 5.56 4.98 -0.65
C HIS A 360 4.39 4.37 -1.43
N GLY A 361 3.37 5.17 -1.68
CA GLY A 361 2.17 4.75 -2.40
C GLY A 361 1.06 4.21 -1.49
N ARG A 362 0.01 3.69 -2.13
CA ARG A 362 -1.22 3.25 -1.43
C ARG A 362 -1.02 1.94 -0.69
N VAL A 363 -1.84 1.72 0.34
CA VAL A 363 -2.00 0.39 0.96
C VAL A 363 -2.36 -0.66 -0.10
N ASN A 364 -1.79 -1.84 0.04
CA ASN A 364 -2.05 -2.95 -0.86
C ASN A 364 -2.92 -4.02 -0.16
N LEU A 365 -3.99 -4.41 -0.85
CA LEU A 365 -4.99 -5.38 -0.39
C LEU A 365 -4.79 -6.76 -1.00
N TRP A 366 -3.67 -7.01 -1.68
CA TRP A 366 -3.31 -8.30 -2.28
C TRP A 366 -1.84 -8.59 -1.98
N PRO A 367 -1.48 -8.71 -0.68
CA PRO A 367 -0.10 -8.70 -0.24
C PRO A 367 0.73 -9.83 -0.85
N LYS A 368 0.22 -11.07 -0.88
CA LYS A 368 0.96 -12.18 -1.49
C LYS A 368 1.15 -11.94 -2.98
N HIS A 369 0.11 -11.48 -3.67
CA HIS A 369 0.21 -11.13 -5.09
C HIS A 369 1.29 -10.06 -5.33
N MET A 370 1.28 -8.96 -4.56
CA MET A 370 2.30 -7.91 -4.68
C MET A 370 3.71 -8.45 -4.46
N LEU A 371 3.94 -9.18 -3.37
CA LEU A 371 5.24 -9.76 -3.03
C LEU A 371 5.74 -10.73 -4.12
N CYS A 372 4.86 -11.60 -4.63
CA CYS A 372 5.15 -12.48 -5.77
C CYS A 372 5.48 -11.70 -7.05
N GLY A 373 4.79 -10.58 -7.30
CA GLY A 373 5.09 -9.69 -8.41
C GLY A 373 6.51 -9.13 -8.32
N TYR A 374 6.96 -8.76 -7.11
CA TYR A 374 8.34 -8.34 -6.87
C TYR A 374 9.35 -9.46 -7.11
N LEU A 375 9.09 -10.67 -6.60
CA LEU A 375 9.93 -11.85 -6.86
C LEU A 375 10.09 -12.11 -8.37
N LYS A 376 8.97 -12.12 -9.09
CA LYS A 376 8.93 -12.29 -10.54
C LYS A 376 9.76 -11.22 -11.25
N ASN A 377 9.54 -9.95 -10.94
CA ASN A 377 10.23 -8.83 -11.60
C ASN A 377 11.76 -8.93 -11.42
N ARG A 378 12.22 -9.32 -10.23
CA ARG A 378 13.65 -9.52 -9.94
C ARG A 378 14.21 -10.73 -10.70
N ARG A 379 13.49 -11.86 -10.76
CA ARG A 379 13.93 -13.03 -11.53
C ARG A 379 13.95 -12.77 -13.03
N THR A 380 12.95 -12.07 -13.57
CA THR A 380 12.95 -11.64 -14.97
C THR A 380 14.15 -10.75 -15.27
N ARG A 381 14.51 -9.84 -14.35
CA ARG A 381 15.71 -9.02 -14.51
C ARG A 381 17.00 -9.85 -14.57
N GLU A 382 17.13 -10.85 -13.72
CA GLU A 382 18.28 -11.77 -13.76
C GLU A 382 18.36 -12.51 -15.10
N LEU A 383 17.24 -12.97 -15.63
CA LEU A 383 17.19 -13.62 -16.94
C LEU A 383 17.67 -12.68 -18.05
N SER A 384 17.20 -11.42 -18.08
CA SER A 384 17.67 -10.44 -19.06
C SER A 384 19.17 -10.15 -18.93
N ILE A 385 19.72 -10.11 -17.71
CA ILE A 385 21.15 -9.91 -17.48
C ILE A 385 21.95 -11.12 -17.98
N LEU A 386 21.50 -12.35 -17.71
CA LEU A 386 22.14 -13.56 -18.21
C LEU A 386 22.14 -13.60 -19.73
N GLU A 387 21.00 -13.30 -20.36
CA GLU A 387 20.86 -13.24 -21.82
C GLU A 387 21.81 -12.20 -22.44
N ALA A 388 21.92 -11.01 -21.85
CA ALA A 388 22.86 -9.98 -22.31
C ALA A 388 24.32 -10.49 -22.24
N ILE A 389 24.70 -11.18 -21.17
CA ILE A 389 26.05 -11.75 -21.01
C ILE A 389 26.30 -12.87 -22.03
N GLU A 390 25.33 -13.76 -22.24
CA GLU A 390 25.42 -14.83 -23.25
C GLU A 390 25.57 -14.28 -24.67
N ASN A 391 24.93 -13.14 -24.95
CA ASN A 391 25.06 -12.39 -26.21
C ASN A 391 26.36 -11.56 -26.31
N GLY A 392 27.24 -11.64 -25.30
CA GLY A 392 28.60 -11.10 -25.34
C GLY A 392 28.83 -9.82 -24.55
N ALA A 393 27.87 -9.35 -23.74
CA ALA A 393 28.09 -8.25 -22.81
C ALA A 393 29.16 -8.61 -21.76
N LYS A 394 30.16 -7.73 -21.58
CA LYS A 394 31.32 -7.99 -20.68
C LYS A 394 31.45 -6.97 -19.56
N THR A 395 30.94 -5.76 -19.77
CA THR A 395 31.07 -4.64 -18.82
C THR A 395 29.71 -4.23 -18.26
N LEU A 396 29.72 -3.48 -17.16
CA LEU A 396 28.51 -2.90 -16.58
C LEU A 396 27.76 -2.02 -17.59
N PHE A 397 28.50 -1.27 -18.41
CA PHE A 397 27.92 -0.45 -19.47
C PHE A 397 27.21 -1.30 -20.52
N ASP A 398 27.83 -2.40 -20.97
CA ASP A 398 27.23 -3.27 -22.00
C ASP A 398 25.89 -3.85 -21.50
N ILE A 399 25.88 -4.35 -20.26
CA ILE A 399 24.68 -4.95 -19.66
C ILE A 399 23.59 -3.89 -19.47
N VAL A 400 23.92 -2.71 -18.92
CA VAL A 400 22.94 -1.62 -18.75
C VAL A 400 22.41 -1.15 -20.11
N ALA A 401 23.28 -0.96 -21.10
CA ALA A 401 22.87 -0.48 -22.42
C ALA A 401 21.95 -1.45 -23.16
N ASP A 402 22.10 -2.75 -22.92
CA ASP A 402 21.23 -3.80 -23.46
C ASP A 402 19.91 -3.89 -22.66
N VAL A 403 20.02 -4.22 -21.38
CA VAL A 403 18.89 -4.53 -20.47
C VAL A 403 18.00 -3.31 -20.16
N TYR A 404 18.56 -2.10 -20.22
CA TYR A 404 17.86 -0.84 -19.97
C TYR A 404 17.84 0.08 -21.21
N SER A 405 17.98 -0.49 -22.40
CA SER A 405 17.96 0.24 -23.68
C SER A 405 16.76 1.19 -23.87
N GLY A 406 15.59 0.81 -23.35
CA GLY A 406 14.36 1.60 -23.39
C GLY A 406 14.15 2.58 -22.22
N VAL A 407 15.10 2.66 -21.28
CA VAL A 407 15.02 3.55 -20.11
C VAL A 407 15.83 4.81 -20.36
N ASP A 408 15.29 5.95 -19.93
CA ASP A 408 15.98 7.25 -19.99
C ASP A 408 17.39 7.14 -19.39
N ARG A 409 18.38 7.67 -20.11
CA ARG A 409 19.80 7.58 -19.75
C ARG A 409 20.14 8.28 -18.43
N SER A 410 19.36 9.28 -18.02
CA SER A 410 19.49 9.92 -16.70
C SER A 410 19.28 8.92 -15.55
N LEU A 411 18.51 7.85 -15.78
CA LEU A 411 18.25 6.79 -14.80
C LEU A 411 19.26 5.64 -14.87
N TRP A 412 20.21 5.66 -15.81
CA TRP A 412 21.15 4.57 -16.00
C TRP A 412 22.11 4.38 -14.81
N TYR A 413 22.34 5.43 -14.02
CA TYR A 413 23.10 5.29 -12.78
C TYR A 413 22.39 4.37 -11.77
N HIS A 414 21.08 4.57 -11.57
CA HIS A 414 20.27 3.68 -10.72
C HIS A 414 20.14 2.27 -11.33
N ALA A 415 20.00 2.18 -12.65
CA ALA A 415 19.99 0.91 -13.35
C ALA A 415 21.29 0.12 -13.14
N ALA A 416 22.44 0.81 -13.18
CA ALA A 416 23.75 0.21 -12.96
C ALA A 416 23.89 -0.38 -11.55
N SER A 417 23.45 0.34 -10.51
CA SER A 417 23.41 -0.21 -9.15
C SER A 417 22.52 -1.45 -9.07
N ASN A 418 21.35 -1.45 -9.73
CA ASN A 418 20.49 -2.62 -9.78
C ASN A 418 21.13 -3.81 -10.53
N VAL A 419 21.83 -3.57 -11.65
CA VAL A 419 22.57 -4.62 -12.36
C VAL A 419 23.64 -5.24 -11.48
N ARG A 420 24.40 -4.44 -10.73
CA ARG A 420 25.44 -4.93 -9.80
C ARG A 420 24.85 -5.90 -8.78
N LEU A 421 23.74 -5.51 -8.13
CA LEU A 421 23.04 -6.36 -7.16
C LEU A 421 22.64 -7.72 -7.72
N HIS A 422 22.14 -7.75 -8.96
CA HIS A 422 21.76 -8.99 -9.63
C HIS A 422 22.97 -9.83 -10.05
N VAL A 423 24.02 -9.21 -10.59
CA VAL A 423 25.26 -9.92 -10.97
C VAL A 423 25.92 -10.54 -9.75
N ASP A 424 25.99 -9.82 -8.63
CA ASP A 424 26.52 -10.33 -7.36
C ASP A 424 25.73 -11.54 -6.87
N HIS A 425 24.41 -11.49 -6.93
CA HIS A 425 23.54 -12.60 -6.54
C HIS A 425 23.66 -13.82 -7.47
N LEU A 426 23.74 -13.60 -8.78
CA LEU A 426 23.99 -14.67 -9.76
C LEU A 426 25.37 -15.30 -9.56
N ASN A 427 26.38 -14.49 -9.22
CA ASN A 427 27.72 -14.97 -8.89
C ASN A 427 27.72 -15.85 -7.64
N GLN A 428 27.07 -15.41 -6.56
CA GLN A 428 26.90 -16.20 -5.33
C GLN A 428 26.20 -17.54 -5.58
N GLN A 429 25.28 -17.59 -6.55
CA GLN A 429 24.59 -18.81 -6.96
C GLN A 429 25.38 -19.67 -7.97
N ASN A 430 26.58 -19.24 -8.39
CA ASN A 430 27.36 -19.85 -9.47
C ASN A 430 26.56 -19.99 -10.79
N LYS A 431 25.71 -19.00 -11.09
CA LYS A 431 24.83 -18.99 -12.27
C LYS A 431 25.34 -18.12 -13.43
N LEU A 432 26.42 -17.37 -13.24
CA LEU A 432 26.98 -16.56 -14.32
C LEU A 432 27.52 -17.46 -15.46
N PRO A 433 27.37 -17.05 -16.74
CA PRO A 433 27.86 -17.82 -17.88
C PRO A 433 29.37 -18.10 -17.82
N LYS A 434 29.79 -19.26 -18.34
CA LYS A 434 31.20 -19.65 -18.37
C LYS A 434 32.02 -18.64 -19.20
N GLY A 435 33.10 -18.13 -18.61
CA GLY A 435 33.99 -17.16 -19.25
C GLY A 435 33.62 -15.69 -19.00
N PHE A 436 32.50 -15.41 -18.32
CA PHE A 436 32.24 -14.07 -17.79
C PHE A 436 33.24 -13.75 -16.68
N SER A 437 33.94 -12.62 -16.80
CA SER A 437 34.93 -12.15 -15.82
C SER A 437 34.30 -11.14 -14.88
N VAL A 438 34.03 -11.56 -13.65
CA VAL A 438 33.51 -10.68 -12.58
C VAL A 438 34.48 -9.54 -12.28
N ASP A 439 35.79 -9.80 -12.35
CA ASP A 439 36.81 -8.78 -12.18
C ASP A 439 36.71 -7.69 -13.26
N THR A 440 36.53 -8.08 -14.52
CA THR A 440 36.35 -7.14 -15.63
C THR A 440 35.09 -6.30 -15.45
N PHE A 441 33.99 -6.94 -15.05
CA PHE A 441 32.73 -6.26 -14.74
C PHE A 441 32.92 -5.22 -13.62
N ASN A 442 33.51 -5.62 -12.49
CA ASN A 442 33.74 -4.75 -11.34
C ASN A 442 34.70 -3.58 -11.66
N CYS A 443 35.77 -3.83 -12.43
CA CYS A 443 36.71 -2.77 -12.84
C CYS A 443 36.06 -1.75 -13.79
N SER A 444 34.97 -2.12 -14.46
CA SER A 444 34.28 -1.24 -15.41
C SER A 444 33.41 -0.16 -14.75
N LEU A 445 33.22 -0.19 -13.42
CA LEU A 445 32.40 0.77 -12.70
C LEU A 445 32.89 2.22 -12.85
N ILE A 446 34.20 2.45 -12.76
CA ILE A 446 34.79 3.79 -12.91
C ILE A 446 34.57 4.29 -14.34
N ALA A 447 34.82 3.45 -15.33
CA ALA A 447 34.62 3.78 -16.75
C ALA A 447 33.13 3.99 -17.10
N PHE A 448 32.20 3.39 -16.35
CA PHE A 448 30.76 3.57 -16.54
C PHE A 448 30.36 5.03 -16.35
N GLY A 449 30.78 5.65 -15.24
CA GLY A 449 30.47 7.05 -14.93
C GLY A 449 30.96 8.01 -16.02
N GLU A 450 32.19 7.81 -16.50
CA GLU A 450 32.76 8.62 -17.59
C GLU A 450 32.02 8.45 -18.91
N LYS A 451 31.54 7.24 -19.23
CA LYS A 451 30.80 6.96 -20.46
C LYS A 451 29.40 7.56 -20.42
N VAL A 452 28.69 7.44 -19.30
CA VAL A 452 27.35 8.02 -19.16
C VAL A 452 27.41 9.55 -19.22
N GLY A 453 28.41 10.17 -18.57
CA GLY A 453 28.59 11.63 -18.60
C GLY A 453 28.96 12.23 -19.96
N LYS A 454 29.52 11.44 -20.89
CA LYS A 454 29.88 11.87 -22.25
C LYS A 454 28.74 11.76 -23.26
N ILE A 455 27.62 11.18 -22.84
CA ILE A 455 26.47 10.97 -23.70
C ILE A 455 25.51 12.14 -23.47
N GLU A 456 25.46 13.09 -24.42
CA GLU A 456 24.44 14.15 -24.37
C GLU A 456 23.04 13.53 -24.34
N PRO A 457 22.12 14.05 -23.50
CA PRO A 457 20.72 13.67 -23.59
C PRO A 457 20.22 14.03 -24.99
N LYS A 458 19.71 13.04 -25.72
CA LYS A 458 19.14 13.23 -27.05
C LYS A 458 17.77 13.87 -26.97
#